data_AF-A0A2D2DL32-F1
#
_entry.id   AF-A0A2D2DL32-F1
#
_cell.length_a   1.000
_cell.length_b   1.000
_cell.length_c   1.000
_cell.angle_alpha   90.00
_cell.angle_beta   90.00
_cell.angle_gamma   90.00
#
_symmetry.space_group_name_H-M   'P 1'
#
loop_
_entity.id
_entity.type
_entity.pdbx_description
1 polymer ?
#
loop_
_entity_poly.entity_id
_entity_poly.type
_entity_poly.pdbx_seq_one_letter_code
_entity_poly.pdbx_strand_id
1 'polypeptide(L)'
;MGSAGAVERTETVECELADGSAYVLQATHQWTPLAVFARHASAREDQDSFKVSYRARGSRELVDTGAALAHQRLDQRANMEVLCARLGIYEGQPGTGASLRMPGEKRFWVPAPTGMGDLDEVVKQRVDAQLKQRGLHVMDKNSAMAMRKGKLVQELPLYATNAPACAERNVQQCPVSAVLRMTSNDRGETWQPAGIETAPYFFKTGTALARQAGVARPSARSLRNYRNRDENGAKPLEQPCQKKCTE
;
A
#
# COMPACT_ATOMS: atom_id res chain seq x y z
N MET A 1 38.69 -16.17 11.90
CA MET A 1 37.90 -15.44 10.89
C MET A 1 36.55 -15.13 11.52
N GLY A 2 36.25 -13.86 11.80
CA GLY A 2 34.97 -13.49 12.40
C GLY A 2 33.87 -13.54 11.35
N SER A 3 32.87 -14.40 11.55
CA SER A 3 31.60 -14.32 10.83
C SER A 3 31.00 -12.94 11.11
N ALA A 4 30.78 -12.13 10.07
CA ALA A 4 30.04 -10.89 10.25
C ALA A 4 28.57 -11.27 10.50
N GLY A 5 28.12 -11.11 11.75
CA GLY A 5 26.75 -11.41 12.14
C GLY A 5 25.74 -10.55 11.40
N ALA A 6 24.58 -11.12 11.10
CA ALA A 6 23.46 -10.39 10.54
C ALA A 6 23.05 -9.24 11.48
N VAL A 7 22.78 -8.06 10.90
CA VAL A 7 22.31 -6.87 11.61
C VAL A 7 20.86 -6.63 11.22
N GLU A 8 19.96 -6.60 12.20
CA GLU A 8 18.56 -6.25 11.96
C GLU A 8 18.43 -4.79 11.51
N ARG A 9 17.67 -4.55 10.44
CA ARG A 9 17.36 -3.21 9.94
C ARG A 9 15.87 -3.05 9.72
N THR A 10 15.37 -1.85 10.00
CA THR A 10 13.98 -1.45 9.72
C THR A 10 13.93 -0.52 8.51
N GLU A 11 13.14 -0.87 7.49
CA GLU A 11 12.75 0.02 6.41
C GLU A 11 11.46 0.75 6.80
N THR A 12 11.35 2.04 6.47
CA THR A 12 10.18 2.85 6.81
C THR A 12 9.73 3.70 5.63
N VAL A 13 8.46 3.54 5.24
CA VAL A 13 7.79 4.35 4.23
C VAL A 13 6.66 5.12 4.88
N GLU A 14 6.60 6.42 4.63
CA GLU A 14 5.54 7.30 5.10
C GLU A 14 4.70 7.72 3.90
N CYS A 15 3.42 7.39 3.94
CA CYS A 15 2.42 7.69 2.91
C CYS A 15 1.47 8.76 3.45
N GLU A 16 1.58 9.98 2.95
CA GLU A 16 0.82 11.15 3.38
C GLU A 16 -0.54 11.25 2.68
N LEU A 17 -1.53 11.73 3.42
CA LEU A 17 -2.87 12.08 2.92
C LEU A 17 -3.02 13.59 2.82
N ALA A 18 -3.96 14.03 1.98
CA ALA A 18 -4.22 15.45 1.73
C ALA A 18 -4.72 16.22 2.97
N ASP A 19 -5.29 15.52 3.96
CA ASP A 19 -5.75 16.11 5.21
C ASP A 19 -4.63 16.31 6.25
N GLY A 20 -3.39 15.92 5.93
CA GLY A 20 -2.22 15.98 6.80
C GLY A 20 -2.08 14.80 7.76
N SER A 21 -2.94 13.79 7.65
CA SER A 21 -2.70 12.47 8.27
C SER A 21 -1.75 11.64 7.41
N ALA A 22 -1.24 10.53 7.96
CA ALA A 22 -0.31 9.68 7.23
C ALA A 22 -0.40 8.21 7.66
N TYR A 23 -0.06 7.31 6.75
CA TYR A 23 0.26 5.93 7.06
C TYR A 23 1.78 5.75 7.16
N VAL A 24 2.22 4.98 8.15
CA VAL A 24 3.62 4.62 8.37
C VAL A 24 3.75 3.11 8.22
N LEU A 25 4.58 2.71 7.27
CA LEU A 25 4.81 1.33 6.90
C LEU A 25 6.20 0.93 7.39
N GLN A 26 6.29 -0.16 8.15
CA GLN A 26 7.56 -0.62 8.72
C GLN A 26 7.79 -2.10 8.41
N ALA A 27 8.96 -2.43 7.90
CA ALA A 27 9.39 -3.82 7.64
C ALA A 27 10.78 -4.04 8.22
N THR A 28 10.95 -5.13 8.94
CA THR A 28 12.22 -5.62 9.48
C THR A 28 12.86 -6.61 8.50
N HIS A 29 14.19 -6.59 8.42
CA HIS A 29 14.96 -7.58 7.66
C HIS A 29 16.33 -7.77 8.28
N GLN A 30 16.90 -8.95 8.07
CA GLN A 30 18.29 -9.23 8.43
C GLN A 30 19.21 -8.74 7.30
N TRP A 31 20.23 -7.98 7.69
CA TRP A 31 21.24 -7.48 6.78
C TRP A 31 22.59 -8.13 7.08
N THR A 32 23.07 -8.96 6.16
CA THR A 32 24.37 -9.60 6.28
C THR A 32 25.37 -8.91 5.34
N PRO A 33 26.40 -8.24 5.87
CA PRO A 33 27.48 -7.74 5.03
C PRO A 33 28.27 -8.92 4.46
N LEU A 34 28.12 -9.18 3.16
CA LEU A 34 29.00 -10.13 2.48
C LEU A 34 30.44 -9.59 2.47
N ALA A 35 31.40 -10.49 2.62
CA ALA A 35 32.80 -10.18 2.87
C ALA A 35 33.37 -9.07 1.96
N VAL A 36 34.29 -8.29 2.54
CA VAL A 36 34.93 -7.02 2.13
C VAL A 36 35.41 -6.92 0.65
N PHE A 37 35.35 -7.99 -0.13
CA PHE A 37 35.82 -8.04 -1.52
C PHE A 37 34.71 -8.06 -2.59
N ALA A 38 33.45 -8.29 -2.22
CA ALA A 38 32.33 -8.12 -3.15
C ALA A 38 31.79 -6.69 -3.03
N ARG A 39 32.33 -5.76 -3.86
CA ARG A 39 32.04 -4.33 -3.74
C ARG A 39 30.54 -3.95 -3.77
N HIS A 40 29.64 -4.81 -4.25
CA HIS A 40 28.26 -4.40 -4.54
C HIS A 40 27.17 -5.47 -4.33
N ALA A 41 27.41 -6.53 -3.55
CA ALA A 41 26.37 -7.51 -3.26
C ALA A 41 26.20 -7.67 -1.75
N SER A 42 25.06 -7.24 -1.21
CA SER A 42 24.60 -7.59 0.14
C SER A 42 23.36 -8.47 0.00
N ALA A 43 23.30 -9.60 0.71
CA ALA A 43 22.11 -10.43 0.74
C ALA A 43 21.12 -9.88 1.78
N ARG A 44 19.85 -9.76 1.40
CA ARG A 44 18.73 -9.53 2.32
C ARG A 44 18.09 -10.89 2.56
N GLU A 45 18.08 -11.33 3.81
CA GLU A 45 17.41 -12.56 4.24
C GLU A 45 16.23 -12.17 5.15
N ASP A 46 15.18 -13.00 5.15
CA ASP A 46 14.01 -12.87 6.02
C ASP A 46 13.34 -11.49 5.99
N GLN A 47 13.01 -11.01 4.78
CA GLN A 47 12.35 -9.72 4.62
C GLN A 47 10.85 -9.82 4.94
N ASP A 48 10.44 -9.17 6.03
CA ASP A 48 9.05 -9.11 6.46
C ASP A 48 8.16 -8.26 5.54
N SER A 49 6.86 -8.54 5.57
CA SER A 49 5.84 -7.62 5.04
C SER A 49 5.83 -6.31 5.83
N PHE A 50 5.43 -5.22 5.19
CA PHE A 50 5.23 -3.94 5.86
C PHE A 50 4.03 -4.01 6.80
N LYS A 51 4.27 -3.85 8.10
CA LYS A 51 3.22 -3.53 9.07
C LYS A 51 2.74 -2.10 8.82
N VAL A 52 1.43 -1.91 8.77
CA VAL A 52 0.83 -0.61 8.47
C VAL A 52 0.28 0.02 9.75
N SER A 53 0.70 1.24 10.03
CA SER A 53 0.15 2.07 11.11
C SER A 53 -0.38 3.38 10.55
N TYR A 54 -1.33 4.00 11.26
CA TYR A 54 -1.94 5.27 10.90
C TYR A 54 -1.63 6.34 11.95
N ARG A 55 -1.29 7.54 11.47
CA ARG A 55 -1.08 8.75 12.26
C ARG A 55 -2.13 9.78 11.90
N ALA A 56 -3.01 10.09 12.83
CA ALA A 56 -4.00 11.15 12.66
C ALA A 56 -3.33 12.54 12.54
N ARG A 57 -4.00 13.48 11.86
CA ARG A 57 -3.53 14.86 11.71
C ARG A 57 -3.23 15.47 13.10
N GLY A 58 -2.02 16.01 13.26
CA GLY A 58 -1.58 16.66 14.50
C GLY A 58 -1.28 15.71 15.66
N SER A 59 -1.49 14.40 15.49
CA SER A 59 -1.11 13.39 16.48
C SER A 59 0.32 12.89 16.24
N ARG A 60 1.00 12.50 17.33
CA ARG A 60 2.26 11.75 17.28
C ARG A 60 2.04 10.25 17.44
N GLU A 61 0.86 9.84 17.90
CA GLU A 61 0.51 8.45 18.14
C GLU A 61 0.32 7.70 16.82
N LEU A 62 0.93 6.52 16.73
CA LEU A 62 0.72 5.56 15.65
C LEU A 62 -0.28 4.50 16.12
N VAL A 63 -1.34 4.32 15.35
CA VAL A 63 -2.36 3.31 15.59
C VAL A 63 -2.17 2.18 14.59
N ASP A 64 -1.98 0.96 15.07
CA ASP A 64 -1.93 -0.22 14.20
C ASP A 64 -3.24 -0.38 13.42
N THR A 65 -3.12 -0.59 12.11
CA THR A 65 -4.29 -0.80 11.25
C THR A 65 -4.68 -2.26 11.14
N GLY A 66 -3.87 -3.18 11.69
CA GLY A 66 -4.03 -4.62 11.53
C GLY A 66 -3.74 -5.13 10.11
N ALA A 67 -3.21 -4.28 9.23
CA ALA A 67 -2.93 -4.62 7.85
C ALA A 67 -1.43 -4.83 7.62
N ALA A 68 -1.12 -5.75 6.71
CA ALA A 68 0.23 -5.97 6.23
C ALA A 68 0.27 -5.84 4.71
N LEU A 69 1.24 -5.12 4.18
CA LEU A 69 1.47 -5.02 2.74
C LEU A 69 2.74 -5.78 2.37
N ALA A 70 2.63 -6.62 1.33
CA ALA A 70 3.79 -7.33 0.79
C ALA A 70 4.92 -6.34 0.47
N HIS A 71 6.15 -6.73 0.82
CA HIS A 71 7.33 -5.92 0.54
C HIS A 71 7.47 -5.64 -0.96
N GLN A 72 7.99 -4.45 -1.28
CA GLN A 72 8.27 -4.01 -2.64
C GLN A 72 9.66 -3.37 -2.68
N ARG A 73 10.31 -3.45 -3.85
CA ARG A 73 11.59 -2.81 -4.10
C ARG A 73 11.48 -1.29 -4.05
N LEU A 74 11.79 -0.70 -2.89
CA LEU A 74 11.60 0.74 -2.61
C LEU A 74 12.60 1.66 -3.33
N ASP A 75 13.68 1.11 -3.88
CA ASP A 75 14.60 1.82 -4.78
C ASP A 75 13.87 2.34 -6.03
N GLN A 76 12.80 1.66 -6.45
CA GLN A 76 11.98 2.12 -7.55
C GLN A 76 10.86 3.03 -7.05
N ARG A 77 10.91 4.31 -7.41
CA ARG A 77 9.87 5.30 -7.05
C ARG A 77 8.44 4.80 -7.35
N ALA A 78 8.23 4.17 -8.50
CA ALA A 78 6.93 3.64 -8.89
C ALA A 78 6.37 2.63 -7.87
N ASN A 79 7.23 1.80 -7.27
CA ASN A 79 6.82 0.82 -6.26
C ASN A 79 6.38 1.48 -4.94
N MET A 80 7.02 2.58 -4.54
CA MET A 80 6.54 3.38 -3.40
C MET A 80 5.18 4.00 -3.69
N GLU A 81 4.98 4.55 -4.89
CA GLU A 81 3.69 5.09 -5.30
C GLU A 81 2.60 4.01 -5.31
N VAL A 82 2.91 2.81 -5.81
CA VAL A 82 2.00 1.64 -5.76
C VAL A 82 1.67 1.23 -4.33
N LEU A 83 2.67 1.20 -3.45
CA LEU A 83 2.49 0.80 -2.05
C LEU A 83 1.58 1.78 -1.32
N CYS A 84 1.83 3.09 -1.47
CA CYS A 84 0.99 4.12 -0.86
C CYS A 84 -0.41 4.19 -1.49
N ALA A 85 -0.55 3.85 -2.77
CA ALA A 85 -1.84 3.92 -3.45
C ALA A 85 -2.92 2.97 -2.90
N ARG A 86 -2.50 1.94 -2.15
CA ARG A 86 -3.38 0.98 -1.47
C ARG A 86 -4.02 1.54 -0.19
N LEU A 87 -3.55 2.69 0.27
CA LEU A 87 -3.96 3.30 1.53
C LEU A 87 -4.71 4.59 1.23
N GLY A 88 -5.71 4.91 2.03
CA GLY A 88 -6.53 6.08 1.75
C GLY A 88 -7.40 6.55 2.89
N ILE A 89 -8.14 7.62 2.60
CA ILE A 89 -9.23 8.13 3.40
C ILE A 89 -10.47 8.29 2.49
N TYR A 90 -11.55 7.62 2.86
CA TYR A 90 -12.79 7.60 2.09
C TYR A 90 -13.94 7.93 3.03
N GLU A 91 -14.79 8.90 2.68
CA GLU A 91 -15.86 9.39 3.57
C GLU A 91 -15.35 9.80 4.96
N GLY A 92 -14.14 10.40 5.02
CA GLY A 92 -13.48 10.79 6.27
C GLY A 92 -12.95 9.62 7.12
N GLN A 93 -13.05 8.38 6.63
CA GLN A 93 -12.62 7.18 7.32
C GLN A 93 -11.29 6.70 6.73
N PRO A 94 -10.19 6.71 7.50
CA PRO A 94 -8.93 6.16 7.02
C PRO A 94 -9.07 4.63 6.94
N GLY A 95 -8.64 4.04 5.82
CA GLY A 95 -8.61 2.60 5.61
C GLY A 95 -7.50 2.10 4.69
N THR A 96 -7.26 0.80 4.76
CA THR A 96 -6.22 0.05 4.02
C THR A 96 -6.80 -0.85 2.92
N GLY A 97 -8.11 -0.71 2.64
CA GLY A 97 -8.87 -1.62 1.79
C GLY A 97 -9.26 -2.94 2.47
N ALA A 98 -8.52 -3.36 3.50
CA ALA A 98 -8.81 -4.52 4.34
C ALA A 98 -9.23 -4.15 5.77
N SER A 99 -8.99 -2.91 6.20
CA SER A 99 -9.41 -2.39 7.50
C SER A 99 -9.80 -0.93 7.38
N LEU A 100 -10.64 -0.45 8.29
CA LEU A 100 -11.10 0.93 8.32
C LEU A 100 -11.20 1.42 9.77
N ARG A 101 -10.98 2.70 10.00
CA ARG A 101 -11.24 3.32 11.29
C ARG A 101 -12.57 4.06 11.27
N MET A 102 -13.51 3.59 12.08
CA MET A 102 -14.83 4.20 12.18
C MET A 102 -14.74 5.60 12.81
N PRO A 103 -15.67 6.52 12.48
CA PRO A 103 -15.73 7.82 13.13
C PRO A 103 -15.86 7.69 14.65
N GLY A 104 -15.01 8.40 15.39
CA GLY A 104 -15.01 8.38 16.86
C GLY A 104 -14.25 7.20 17.50
N GLU A 105 -13.87 6.18 16.72
CA GLU A 105 -13.12 5.05 17.24
C GLU A 105 -11.61 5.34 17.30
N LYS A 106 -10.92 4.70 18.24
CA LYS A 106 -9.46 4.79 18.38
C LYS A 106 -8.71 3.72 17.59
N ARG A 107 -9.33 2.55 17.40
CA ARG A 107 -8.71 1.39 16.76
C ARG A 107 -9.23 1.24 15.34
N PHE A 108 -8.44 0.57 14.51
CA PHE A 108 -8.94 0.10 13.22
C PHE A 108 -9.80 -1.12 13.44
N TRP A 109 -10.90 -1.14 12.72
CA TRP A 109 -11.79 -2.26 12.63
C TRP A 109 -11.42 -3.05 11.36
N VAL A 110 -11.24 -4.36 11.53
CA VAL A 110 -10.98 -5.30 10.44
C VAL A 110 -12.29 -6.06 10.21
N PRO A 111 -13.02 -5.82 9.11
CA PRO A 111 -14.16 -6.63 8.74
C PRO A 111 -13.77 -8.09 8.55
N ALA A 112 -14.72 -9.00 8.75
CA ALA A 112 -14.53 -10.39 8.33
C ALA A 112 -14.24 -10.44 6.81
N PRO A 113 -13.34 -11.33 6.37
CA PRO A 113 -12.57 -11.17 5.14
C PRO A 113 -13.43 -11.22 3.89
N THR A 114 -13.22 -10.26 2.99
CA THR A 114 -13.57 -10.38 1.57
C THR A 114 -12.55 -9.66 0.69
N GLY A 115 -11.48 -10.35 0.30
CA GLY A 115 -10.86 -10.11 -1.01
C GLY A 115 -11.55 -10.95 -2.08
N MET A 116 -11.31 -10.68 -3.38
CA MET A 116 -11.69 -11.65 -4.43
C MET A 116 -11.09 -13.05 -4.18
N GLY A 117 -9.99 -13.14 -3.43
CA GLY A 117 -9.40 -14.42 -2.98
C GLY A 117 -10.32 -15.23 -2.06
N ASP A 118 -11.20 -14.56 -1.31
CA ASP A 118 -12.06 -15.14 -0.27
C ASP A 118 -13.51 -15.33 -0.72
N LEU A 119 -13.85 -14.90 -1.95
CA LEU A 119 -15.15 -15.20 -2.55
C LEU A 119 -15.28 -16.70 -2.81
N ASP A 120 -16.49 -17.24 -2.76
CA ASP A 120 -16.78 -18.59 -3.23
C ASP A 120 -16.40 -18.74 -4.72
N GLU A 121 -15.89 -19.91 -5.11
CA GLU A 121 -15.41 -20.17 -6.47
C GLU A 121 -16.49 -19.92 -7.55
N VAL A 122 -17.75 -20.23 -7.24
CA VAL A 122 -18.89 -19.96 -8.14
C VAL A 122 -19.10 -18.46 -8.32
N VAL A 123 -18.89 -17.68 -7.24
CA VAL A 123 -19.00 -16.22 -7.29
C VAL A 123 -17.83 -15.64 -8.09
N LYS A 124 -16.61 -16.13 -7.89
CA LYS A 124 -15.44 -15.70 -8.68
C LYS A 124 -15.66 -15.92 -10.17
N GLN A 125 -16.06 -17.13 -10.57
CA GLN A 125 -16.31 -17.46 -11.98
C GLN A 125 -17.39 -16.58 -12.60
N ARG A 126 -18.46 -16.25 -11.86
CA ARG A 126 -19.50 -15.33 -12.32
C ARG A 126 -18.95 -13.92 -12.53
N VAL A 127 -18.18 -13.39 -11.57
CA VAL A 127 -17.57 -12.06 -11.66
C VAL A 127 -16.59 -12.01 -12.83
N ASP A 128 -15.74 -13.03 -12.99
CA ASP A 128 -14.77 -13.12 -14.08
C ASP A 128 -15.45 -13.16 -15.45
N ALA A 129 -16.55 -13.91 -15.58
CA ALA A 129 -17.34 -13.94 -16.81
C ALA A 129 -17.91 -12.54 -17.14
N GLN A 130 -18.42 -11.81 -16.13
CA GLN A 130 -18.94 -10.45 -16.32
C GLN A 130 -17.82 -9.45 -16.68
N LEU A 131 -16.66 -9.54 -16.03
CA LEU A 131 -15.49 -8.72 -16.32
C LEU A 131 -15.03 -8.94 -17.77
N LYS A 132 -14.90 -10.20 -18.19
CA LYS A 132 -14.54 -10.57 -19.56
C LYS A 132 -15.55 -10.06 -20.58
N GLN A 133 -16.85 -10.24 -20.31
CA GLN A 133 -17.92 -9.75 -21.18
C GLN A 133 -17.87 -8.23 -21.37
N ARG A 134 -17.46 -7.49 -20.34
CA ARG A 134 -17.38 -6.02 -20.36
C ARG A 134 -16.00 -5.48 -20.77
N GLY A 135 -15.02 -6.36 -21.04
CA GLY A 135 -13.65 -5.95 -21.34
C GLY A 135 -13.01 -5.17 -20.19
N LEU A 136 -13.23 -5.63 -18.95
CA LEU A 136 -12.75 -5.01 -17.72
C LEU A 136 -11.79 -5.93 -16.98
N HIS A 137 -10.85 -5.35 -16.25
CA HIS A 137 -9.94 -6.05 -15.34
C HIS A 137 -9.94 -5.38 -13.97
N VAL A 138 -9.74 -6.17 -12.92
CA VAL A 138 -9.57 -5.65 -11.56
C VAL A 138 -8.17 -5.08 -11.40
N MET A 139 -8.05 -3.88 -10.83
CA MET A 139 -6.77 -3.23 -10.54
C MET A 139 -6.10 -3.83 -9.28
N ASP A 140 -5.54 -5.03 -9.39
CA ASP A 140 -4.75 -5.69 -8.33
C ASP A 140 -5.48 -5.71 -6.96
N LYS A 141 -4.74 -5.84 -5.85
CA LYS A 141 -5.24 -5.80 -4.46
C LYS A 141 -5.68 -4.41 -3.99
N ASN A 142 -5.96 -3.47 -4.89
CA ASN A 142 -6.43 -2.15 -4.48
C ASN A 142 -7.92 -2.22 -4.17
N SER A 143 -8.30 -1.67 -3.02
CA SER A 143 -9.70 -1.49 -2.67
C SER A 143 -9.87 -0.27 -1.78
N ALA A 144 -11.04 0.34 -1.87
CA ALA A 144 -11.49 1.36 -0.95
C ALA A 144 -12.62 0.79 -0.11
N MET A 145 -12.63 1.11 1.18
CA MET A 145 -13.64 0.64 2.11
C MET A 145 -14.04 1.76 3.06
N ALA A 146 -15.34 1.99 3.22
CA ALA A 146 -15.88 2.95 4.17
C ALA A 146 -17.34 2.63 4.49
N MET A 147 -17.82 3.15 5.63
CA MET A 147 -19.25 3.18 5.92
C MET A 147 -19.93 4.28 5.10
N ARG A 148 -21.00 3.90 4.41
CA ARG A 148 -21.84 4.82 3.64
C ARG A 148 -23.31 4.50 3.90
N LYS A 149 -24.07 5.50 4.37
CA LYS A 149 -25.51 5.37 4.69
C LYS A 149 -25.82 4.16 5.60
N GLY A 150 -25.00 3.95 6.63
CA GLY A 150 -25.17 2.86 7.60
C GLY A 150 -24.74 1.47 7.11
N LYS A 151 -24.20 1.35 5.90
CA LYS A 151 -23.71 0.09 5.33
C LYS A 151 -22.20 0.15 5.13
N LEU A 152 -21.55 -0.99 5.30
CA LEU A 152 -20.17 -1.12 4.86
C LEU A 152 -20.15 -1.27 3.35
N VAL A 153 -19.32 -0.49 2.67
CA VAL A 153 -19.12 -0.58 1.22
C VAL A 153 -17.65 -0.81 0.93
N GLN A 154 -17.37 -1.79 0.08
CA GLN A 154 -16.04 -2.02 -0.49
C GLN A 154 -16.13 -1.86 -2.01
N GLU A 155 -15.20 -1.10 -2.59
CA GLU A 155 -15.06 -0.93 -4.03
C GLU A 155 -13.65 -1.32 -4.47
N LEU A 156 -13.56 -2.22 -5.46
CA LEU A 156 -12.33 -2.56 -6.14
C LEU A 156 -12.33 -1.85 -7.51
N PRO A 157 -11.34 -0.98 -7.80
CA PRO A 157 -11.29 -0.26 -9.06
C PRO A 157 -11.04 -1.21 -10.23
N LEU A 158 -11.74 -0.98 -11.33
CA LEU A 158 -11.65 -1.71 -12.59
C LEU A 158 -11.11 -0.81 -13.69
N TYR A 159 -10.38 -1.38 -14.65
CA TYR A 159 -9.92 -0.70 -15.86
C TYR A 159 -10.32 -1.44 -17.12
N ALA A 160 -10.50 -0.72 -18.22
CA ALA A 160 -10.75 -1.31 -19.53
C ALA A 160 -9.49 -2.02 -20.08
N THR A 161 -9.67 -3.22 -20.66
CA THR A 161 -8.58 -4.04 -21.24
C THR A 161 -7.71 -3.27 -22.23
N ASN A 162 -8.31 -2.40 -23.03
CA ASN A 162 -7.63 -1.65 -24.08
C ASN A 162 -7.27 -0.21 -23.67
N ALA A 163 -7.18 0.07 -22.36
CA ALA A 163 -6.84 1.40 -21.89
C ALA A 163 -5.36 1.73 -22.26
N PRO A 164 -5.10 2.82 -23.01
CA PRO A 164 -3.77 3.10 -23.59
C PRO A 164 -2.67 3.38 -22.55
N ALA A 165 -3.04 3.71 -21.31
CA ALA A 165 -2.12 3.95 -20.21
C ALA A 165 -1.86 2.70 -19.33
N CYS A 166 -2.48 1.56 -19.65
CA CYS A 166 -2.43 0.35 -18.85
C CYS A 166 -1.39 -0.64 -19.39
N ALA A 167 -0.16 -0.52 -18.91
CA ALA A 167 0.80 -1.62 -18.97
C ALA A 167 0.71 -2.45 -17.67
N GLU A 168 0.82 -3.78 -17.75
CA GLU A 168 0.71 -4.69 -16.59
C GLU A 168 1.64 -4.29 -15.41
N ARG A 169 2.79 -3.66 -15.67
CA ARG A 169 3.70 -3.19 -14.63
C ARG A 169 3.24 -1.93 -13.89
N ASN A 170 2.28 -1.18 -14.43
CA ASN A 170 1.86 0.13 -13.95
C ASN A 170 0.34 0.25 -13.84
N VAL A 171 -0.36 -0.79 -13.36
CA VAL A 171 -1.83 -0.79 -13.23
C VAL A 171 -2.35 0.39 -12.39
N GLN A 172 -1.54 0.97 -11.51
CA GLN A 172 -1.89 2.18 -10.75
C GLN A 172 -2.01 3.46 -11.58
N GLN A 173 -1.41 3.47 -12.78
CA GLN A 173 -1.56 4.55 -13.76
C GLN A 173 -2.82 4.36 -14.63
N CYS A 174 -3.46 3.19 -14.54
CA CYS A 174 -4.70 2.93 -15.25
C CYS A 174 -5.82 3.85 -14.77
N PRO A 175 -6.54 4.50 -15.71
CA PRO A 175 -7.77 5.19 -15.40
C PRO A 175 -8.81 4.22 -14.85
N VAL A 176 -9.47 4.58 -13.75
CA VAL A 176 -10.61 3.82 -13.23
C VAL A 176 -11.76 3.95 -14.23
N SER A 177 -12.26 2.83 -14.75
CA SER A 177 -13.39 2.78 -15.68
C SER A 177 -14.70 2.43 -14.97
N ALA A 178 -14.64 1.52 -13.99
CA ALA A 178 -15.75 1.05 -13.20
C ALA A 178 -15.24 0.56 -11.84
N VAL A 179 -16.12 0.07 -10.98
CA VAL A 179 -15.74 -0.64 -9.75
C VAL A 179 -16.51 -1.94 -9.62
N LEU A 180 -15.88 -2.93 -9.01
CA LEU A 180 -16.59 -4.05 -8.41
C LEU A 180 -16.99 -3.61 -7.00
N ARG A 181 -18.28 -3.48 -6.75
CA ARG A 181 -18.83 -3.04 -5.46
C ARG A 181 -19.41 -4.23 -4.71
N MET A 182 -19.11 -4.28 -3.43
CA MET A 182 -19.71 -5.17 -2.45
C MET A 182 -20.22 -4.34 -1.27
N THR A 183 -21.32 -4.78 -0.66
CA THR A 183 -21.87 -4.11 0.52
C THR A 183 -22.25 -5.10 1.60
N SER A 184 -22.16 -4.67 2.85
CA SER A 184 -22.58 -5.43 4.03
C SER A 184 -23.46 -4.55 4.92
N ASN A 185 -24.50 -5.17 5.50
CA ASN A 185 -25.43 -4.50 6.44
C ASN A 185 -25.13 -4.86 7.90
N ASP A 186 -24.23 -5.81 8.15
CA ASP A 186 -23.92 -6.41 9.45
C ASP A 186 -22.43 -6.28 9.79
N ARG A 187 -21.81 -5.18 9.35
CA ARG A 187 -20.39 -4.88 9.59
C ARG A 187 -19.51 -6.05 9.09
N GLY A 188 -19.63 -6.38 7.83
CA GLY A 188 -18.75 -7.31 7.14
C GLY A 188 -18.93 -8.79 7.48
N GLU A 189 -19.88 -9.18 8.35
CA GLU A 189 -20.16 -10.59 8.62
C GLU A 189 -20.74 -11.29 7.38
N THR A 190 -21.66 -10.62 6.68
CA THR A 190 -22.19 -11.07 5.39
C THR A 190 -22.08 -9.98 4.34
N TRP A 191 -21.72 -10.41 3.13
CA TRP A 191 -21.56 -9.52 1.98
C TRP A 191 -22.57 -9.86 0.90
N GLN A 192 -23.18 -8.81 0.35
CA GLN A 192 -24.01 -8.93 -0.84
C GLN A 192 -23.15 -9.32 -2.04
N PRO A 193 -23.72 -10.04 -3.03
CA PRO A 193 -23.01 -10.39 -4.24
C PRO A 193 -22.36 -9.18 -4.91
N ALA A 194 -21.12 -9.35 -5.37
CA ALA A 194 -20.37 -8.29 -6.01
C ALA A 194 -21.02 -7.86 -7.34
N GLY A 195 -21.12 -6.56 -7.57
CA GLY A 195 -21.71 -5.97 -8.78
C GLY A 195 -20.77 -5.00 -9.48
N ILE A 196 -20.76 -4.99 -10.81
CA ILE A 196 -19.97 -4.02 -11.60
C ILE A 196 -20.75 -2.72 -11.76
N GLU A 197 -20.20 -1.65 -11.21
CA GLU A 197 -20.81 -0.31 -11.13
C GLU A 197 -20.00 0.72 -11.92
N THR A 198 -20.65 1.52 -12.74
CA THR A 198 -20.03 2.61 -13.53
C THR A 198 -20.10 3.97 -12.85
N ALA A 199 -20.80 4.06 -11.72
CA ALA A 199 -20.87 5.23 -10.85
C ALA A 199 -20.26 4.89 -9.48
N PRO A 200 -18.91 4.88 -9.36
CA PRO A 200 -18.23 4.58 -8.11
C PRO A 200 -18.54 5.60 -7.02
N TYR A 201 -18.42 5.20 -5.77
CA TYR A 201 -18.53 6.10 -4.63
C TYR A 201 -17.20 6.70 -4.23
N PHE A 202 -16.12 5.91 -4.30
CA PHE A 202 -14.83 6.28 -3.74
C PHE A 202 -13.80 6.69 -4.80
N PHE A 203 -14.08 6.38 -6.06
CA PHE A 203 -13.19 6.62 -7.18
C PHE A 203 -13.81 7.55 -8.21
N LYS A 204 -12.99 8.42 -8.78
CA LYS A 204 -13.34 9.22 -9.95
C LYS A 204 -13.02 8.43 -11.22
N THR A 205 -14.03 8.19 -12.05
CA THR A 205 -13.85 7.54 -13.35
C THR A 205 -12.99 8.40 -14.28
N GLY A 206 -12.24 7.75 -15.18
CA GLY A 206 -11.28 8.39 -16.08
C GLY A 206 -10.01 8.92 -15.39
N THR A 207 -9.91 8.82 -14.06
CA THR A 207 -8.73 9.26 -13.30
C THR A 207 -7.88 8.06 -12.92
N ALA A 208 -6.56 8.18 -13.09
CA ALA A 208 -5.61 7.15 -12.66
C ALA A 208 -5.71 6.90 -11.15
N LEU A 209 -5.56 5.64 -10.72
CA LEU A 209 -5.68 5.24 -9.32
C LEU A 209 -4.72 6.04 -8.41
N ALA A 210 -3.47 6.22 -8.81
CA ALA A 210 -2.49 7.03 -8.08
C ALA A 210 -2.85 8.53 -7.96
N ARG A 211 -3.81 9.02 -8.75
CA ARG A 211 -4.25 10.43 -8.78
C ARG A 211 -5.57 10.67 -8.07
N GLN A 212 -6.19 9.63 -7.49
CA GLN A 212 -7.44 9.76 -6.75
C GLN A 212 -7.25 10.65 -5.51
N ALA A 213 -8.28 11.42 -5.15
CA ALA A 213 -8.17 12.45 -4.11
C ALA A 213 -8.04 11.87 -2.68
N GLY A 214 -8.59 10.68 -2.43
CA GLY A 214 -8.54 10.00 -1.14
C GLY A 214 -7.32 9.08 -0.96
N VAL A 215 -6.49 8.91 -1.99
CA VAL A 215 -5.37 7.96 -1.97
C VAL A 215 -4.11 8.60 -1.37
N ALA A 216 -3.41 7.85 -0.52
CA ALA A 216 -2.16 8.29 0.08
C ALA A 216 -1.01 8.32 -0.93
N ARG A 217 -0.02 9.18 -0.69
CA ARG A 217 1.15 9.37 -1.56
C ARG A 217 2.45 9.29 -0.79
N PRO A 218 3.55 8.83 -1.39
CA PRO A 218 4.84 8.82 -0.71
C PRO A 218 5.20 10.22 -0.22
N SER A 219 5.59 10.34 1.05
CA SER A 219 6.07 11.59 1.62
C SER A 219 7.34 12.06 0.92
N ALA A 220 7.60 13.36 0.95
CA ALA A 220 8.86 13.92 0.44
C ALA A 220 10.08 13.33 1.18
N ARG A 221 9.92 12.97 2.47
CA ARG A 221 10.97 12.34 3.27
C ARG A 221 11.28 10.94 2.75
N SER A 222 10.28 10.10 2.56
CA SER A 222 10.47 8.74 2.03
C SER A 222 11.07 8.79 0.63
N LEU A 223 10.57 9.66 -0.25
CA LEU A 223 11.15 9.83 -1.58
C LEU A 223 12.64 10.19 -1.52
N ARG A 224 13.07 11.10 -0.62
CA ARG A 224 14.50 11.44 -0.45
C ARG A 224 15.32 10.27 0.08
N ASN A 225 14.81 9.55 1.08
CA ASN A 225 15.53 8.43 1.70
C ASN A 225 15.87 7.32 0.71
N TYR A 226 14.96 7.05 -0.24
CA TYR A 226 15.14 5.98 -1.22
C TYR A 226 15.73 6.47 -2.55
N ARG A 227 15.48 7.72 -2.97
CA ARG A 227 16.13 8.34 -4.16
C ARG A 227 17.65 8.40 -4.01
N ASN A 228 18.14 8.69 -2.81
CA ASN A 228 19.58 8.76 -2.54
C ASN A 228 20.26 7.39 -2.44
N ARG A 229 19.51 6.27 -2.46
CA ARG A 229 20.11 4.92 -2.46
C ARG A 229 20.57 4.51 -3.86
N ASP A 230 19.96 5.08 -4.90
CA ASP A 230 20.36 4.92 -6.30
C ASP A 230 21.67 5.68 -6.59
N GLU A 231 21.93 6.80 -5.89
CA GLU A 231 23.16 7.60 -6.03
C GLU A 231 24.25 7.25 -5.00
N ASN A 232 23.88 6.80 -3.79
CA ASN A 232 24.83 6.47 -2.71
C ASN A 232 25.26 4.99 -2.67
N GLY A 233 25.17 4.27 -3.79
CA GLY A 233 26.12 3.17 -4.03
C GLY A 233 27.59 3.64 -3.97
N ALA A 234 27.83 4.96 -3.94
CA ALA A 234 29.14 5.59 -3.92
C ALA A 234 29.26 6.80 -2.94
N LYS A 235 28.76 6.71 -1.70
CA LYS A 235 29.30 7.58 -0.63
C LYS A 235 29.80 6.77 0.57
N PRO A 236 31.10 6.87 0.92
CA PRO A 236 31.65 6.21 2.09
C PRO A 236 30.99 6.75 3.34
N LEU A 237 30.75 5.84 4.30
CA LEU A 237 30.49 6.16 5.69
C LEU A 237 31.47 7.24 6.14
N GLU A 238 30.95 8.30 6.77
CA GLU A 238 31.74 9.25 7.54
C GLU A 238 32.74 8.45 8.38
N GLN A 239 34.04 8.62 8.07
CA GLN A 239 35.08 8.03 8.89
C GLN A 239 34.94 8.61 10.29
N PRO A 240 34.89 7.79 11.35
CA PRO A 240 34.96 8.32 12.70
C PRO A 240 36.27 9.08 12.84
N CYS A 241 36.15 10.34 13.23
CA CYS A 241 37.26 11.24 13.53
C CYS A 241 38.31 10.49 14.36
N GLN A 242 39.47 10.19 13.77
CA GLN A 242 40.56 9.57 14.51
C GLN A 242 41.15 10.62 15.44
N LYS A 243 40.92 10.42 16.74
CA LYS A 243 41.75 10.99 17.80
C LYS A 243 43.22 10.72 17.50
N LYS A 244 43.94 11.74 17.05
CA LYS A 244 45.29 12.11 17.50
C LYS A 244 45.43 13.64 17.40
N CYS A 245 44.89 14.33 18.40
CA CYS A 245 45.48 15.59 18.83
C CYS A 245 46.59 15.21 19.81
N THR A 246 47.84 15.44 19.43
CA THR A 246 48.97 15.49 20.37
C THR A 246 49.97 16.52 19.86
N GLU A 247 50.11 17.53 20.73
CA GLU A 247 51.13 18.60 20.88
C GLU A 247 51.46 19.50 19.69
#